data_AF-A0A4Q2YBQ6-F1
#
_entry.id   AF-A0A4Q2YBQ6-F1
#
_cell.length_a   1.000
_cell.length_b   1.000
_cell.length_c   1.000
_cell.angle_alpha   90.00
_cell.angle_beta   90.00
_cell.angle_gamma   90.00
#
_symmetry.space_group_name_H-M   'P 1'
#
loop_
_entity.id
_entity.type
_entity.pdbx_description
1 polymer ?
#
loop_
_entity_poly.entity_id
_entity_poly.type
_entity_poly.pdbx_seq_one_letter_code
_entity_poly.pdbx_strand_id
1 'polypeptide(L)' 'MSLTIDVLAREAMELPAEQREILARQLFESIGTGMVPEIEVSWQGEISRRIADMRSGAVAGIPAVEVFERLRQIAPGA' A
#
# COMPACT_ATOMS: atom_id res chain seq x y z
N MET A 1 3.36 -36.80 2.08
CA MET A 1 1.93 -36.41 2.10
C MET A 1 1.82 -35.07 1.43
N SER A 2 0.99 -34.94 0.39
CA SER A 2 0.68 -33.62 -0.18
C SER A 2 -0.47 -33.01 0.62
N LEU A 3 -0.21 -31.91 1.34
CA LEU A 3 -1.27 -31.10 1.93
C LEU A 3 -2.05 -30.40 0.81
N THR A 4 -3.38 -30.49 0.83
CA THR A 4 -4.24 -29.77 -0.12
C THR A 4 -4.51 -28.34 0.36
N ILE A 5 -4.85 -27.45 -0.56
CA ILE A 5 -5.18 -26.05 -0.24
C ILE A 5 -6.30 -25.97 0.79
N ASP A 6 -7.33 -26.81 0.66
CA ASP A 6 -8.48 -26.82 1.59
C ASP A 6 -8.09 -27.19 3.03
N VAL A 7 -7.09 -28.07 3.20
CA VAL A 7 -6.59 -28.45 4.53
C VAL A 7 -5.81 -27.28 5.13
N LEU A 8 -4.90 -26.68 4.37
CA LEU A 8 -4.10 -25.53 4.82
C LEU A 8 -4.97 -24.30 5.13
N ALA A 9 -5.98 -24.03 4.30
CA ALA A 9 -6.90 -22.93 4.52
C ALA A 9 -7.70 -23.12 5.81
N ARG A 10 -8.15 -24.35 6.10
CA ARG A 10 -8.86 -24.66 7.34
C ARG A 10 -7.97 -24.43 8.56
N GLU A 11 -6.74 -24.95 8.53
CA GLU A 11 -5.78 -24.77 9.64
C GLU A 11 -5.43 -23.30 9.83
N ALA A 12 -5.25 -22.53 8.76
CA ALA A 12 -4.99 -21.10 8.84
C ALA A 12 -6.16 -20.33 9.47
N MET A 13 -7.41 -20.76 9.27
CA MET A 13 -8.58 -20.09 9.85
C MET A 13 -8.71 -20.26 11.36
N GLU A 14 -8.11 -21.32 11.93
CA GLU A 14 -8.06 -21.54 13.39
C GLU A 14 -7.05 -20.62 14.10
N LEU A 15 -6.13 -19.97 13.36
CA LEU A 15 -5.17 -19.04 13.94
C LEU A 15 -5.86 -17.76 14.44
N PRO A 16 -5.30 -17.08 15.47
CA PRO A 16 -5.71 -15.73 15.84
C PRO A 16 -5.63 -14.75 14.67
N ALA A 17 -6.48 -13.72 14.67
CA ALA A 17 -6.59 -12.76 13.56
C ALA A 17 -5.24 -12.13 13.16
N GLU A 18 -4.41 -11.75 14.14
CA GLU A 18 -3.08 -11.18 13.92
C GLU A 18 -2.13 -12.16 13.21
N GLN A 19 -2.16 -13.44 13.59
CA GLN A 19 -1.32 -14.47 12.95
C GLN A 19 -1.79 -14.79 11.54
N ARG A 20 -3.11 -14.73 11.28
CA ARG A 20 -3.64 -14.84 9.92
C ARG A 20 -3.18 -13.69 9.03
N GLU A 21 -3.10 -12.47 9.56
CA GLU A 21 -2.59 -11.31 8.82
C GLU A 21 -1.11 -11.52 8.43
N ILE A 22 -0.29 -11.99 9.37
CA ILE A 22 1.12 -12.30 9.11
C ILE A 22 1.26 -13.37 8.03
N LEU A 23 0.49 -14.47 8.14
CA LEU A 23 0.52 -15.56 7.17
C LEU A 23 0.05 -15.11 5.79
N ALA A 24 -1.02 -14.32 5.72
CA ALA A 24 -1.52 -13.76 4.46
C ALA A 24 -0.47 -12.87 3.79
N ARG A 25 0.25 -12.05 4.57
CA ARG A 25 1.35 -11.22 4.06
C ARG A 25 2.48 -12.07 3.49
N GLN A 26 2.93 -13.09 4.20
CA GLN A 26 4.00 -13.99 3.73
C GLN A 26 3.61 -14.72 2.45
N LEU A 27 2.37 -15.21 2.36
CA LEU A 27 1.86 -15.86 1.15
C LEU A 27 1.80 -14.87 -0.02
N PHE A 28 1.32 -13.66 0.22
CA PHE A 28 1.28 -12.59 -0.77
C PHE A 28 2.67 -12.18 -1.27
N GLU A 29 3.66 -12.08 -0.37
CA GLU A 29 5.05 -11.78 -0.72
C GLU A 29 5.69 -12.93 -1.52
N SER A 30 5.36 -14.18 -1.18
CA SER A 30 5.94 -15.38 -1.82
C SER A 30 5.55 -15.55 -3.30
N ILE A 31 4.39 -15.05 -3.70
CA ILE A 31 3.94 -15.09 -5.11
C ILE A 31 4.59 -14.00 -5.96
N GLY A 32 5.46 -13.16 -5.38
CA GLY A 32 6.30 -12.24 -6.13
C GLY A 32 5.51 -11.29 -7.02
N THR A 33 4.34 -10.82 -6.57
CA THR A 33 3.65 -9.74 -7.28
C THR A 33 4.27 -8.42 -6.86
N GLY A 34 5.44 -8.13 -7.43
CA GLY A 34 5.74 -6.74 -7.75
C GLY A 34 4.51 -6.18 -8.45
N MET A 35 4.03 -5.05 -7.96
CA MET A 35 2.79 -4.36 -8.34
C MET A 35 2.33 -4.74 -9.77
N VAL A 36 1.10 -5.28 -9.91
CA VAL A 36 0.56 -5.74 -11.20
C VAL A 36 0.98 -4.75 -12.29
N PRO A 37 1.64 -5.15 -13.38
CA PRO A 37 2.27 -4.22 -14.31
C PRO A 37 1.33 -3.12 -14.84
N GLU A 38 0.04 -3.44 -14.97
CA GLU A 38 -1.02 -2.48 -15.33
C GLU A 38 -1.27 -1.41 -14.25
N ILE A 39 -1.22 -1.81 -12.97
CA ILE A 39 -1.28 -0.90 -11.82
C ILE A 39 -0.07 0.02 -11.84
N GLU A 40 1.14 -0.52 -12.01
CA GLU A 40 2.36 0.30 -12.13
C GLU A 40 2.24 1.33 -13.26
N VAL A 41 1.86 0.91 -14.47
CA VAL A 41 1.69 1.80 -15.62
C VAL A 41 0.65 2.89 -15.32
N SER A 42 -0.47 2.53 -14.69
CA SER A 42 -1.52 3.49 -14.31
C SER A 42 -1.03 4.50 -13.27
N TRP A 43 -0.26 4.04 -12.28
CA TRP A 43 0.36 4.91 -11.26
C TRP A 43 1.40 5.84 -11.87
N GLN A 44 2.24 5.37 -12.78
CA GLN A 44 3.22 6.22 -13.47
C GLN A 44 2.54 7.30 -14.31
N GLY A 45 1.44 6.97 -14.99
CA GLY A 45 0.61 7.94 -15.71
C GLY A 45 0.05 9.00 -14.77
N GLU A 46 -0.51 8.60 -13.63
CA GLU A 46 -1.09 9.51 -12.64
C GLU A 46 -0.04 10.41 -11.99
N ILE A 47 1.13 9.87 -11.62
CA ILE A 47 2.24 10.65 -11.06
C ILE A 47 2.70 11.71 -12.07
N SER A 48 2.89 11.31 -13.33
CA SER A 48 3.30 12.23 -14.40
C SER A 48 2.29 13.36 -14.60
N ARG A 49 1.00 13.03 -14.61
CA ARG A 49 -0.09 14.02 -14.71
C ARG A 49 -0.08 15.00 -13.52
N ARG A 50 0.00 14.50 -12.28
CA ARG A 50 0.04 15.36 -11.08
C ARG A 50 1.24 16.31 -11.07
N ILE A 51 2.41 15.84 -11.49
CA ILE A 51 3.59 16.69 -11.61
C ILE A 51 3.38 17.80 -12.64
N ALA A 52 2.77 17.48 -13.80
CA ALA A 52 2.47 18.46 -14.83
C ALA A 52 1.46 19.51 -14.35
N ASP A 53 0.41 19.09 -13.66
CA ASP A 53 -0.60 19.99 -13.09
C ASP A 53 0.03 20.93 -12.05
N MET A 54 0.91 20.43 -11.18
CA MET A 54 1.62 21.26 -10.20
C MET A 54 2.57 22.26 -10.87
N ARG A 55 3.33 21.83 -11.89
CA ARG A 55 4.29 22.70 -12.60
C ARG A 55 3.59 23.78 -13.43
N SER A 56 2.45 23.47 -14.01
CA SER A 56 1.65 24.42 -14.80
C SER A 56 0.84 25.39 -13.93
N GLY A 57 0.70 25.11 -12.63
CA GLY A 57 -0.19 25.87 -11.74
C GLY A 57 -1.67 25.54 -11.93
N ALA A 58 -2.00 24.46 -12.66
CA ALA A 58 -3.37 23.97 -12.80
C ALA A 58 -3.98 23.52 -11.46
N VAL A 59 -3.12 23.18 -10.49
CA VAL A 59 -3.51 22.90 -9.10
C VAL A 59 -2.78 23.83 -8.14
N ALA A 60 -3.50 24.30 -7.11
CA ALA A 60 -2.92 25.08 -6.02
C ALA A 60 -2.24 24.15 -5.01
N GLY A 61 -0.93 24.32 -4.83
CA GLY A 61 -0.19 23.64 -3.76
C GLY A 61 -0.46 24.24 -2.39
N ILE A 62 -0.20 23.46 -1.34
CA ILE A 62 -0.18 23.95 0.04
C ILE A 62 1.28 24.27 0.40
N PRO A 63 1.59 25.41 1.01
CA PRO A 63 2.93 25.71 1.50
C PRO A 63 3.45 24.60 2.43
N ALA A 64 4.68 24.14 2.22
CA ALA A 64 5.24 23.03 2.98
C ALA A 64 5.22 23.27 4.50
N VAL A 65 5.45 24.52 4.94
CA VAL A 65 5.40 24.92 6.35
C VAL A 65 4.04 24.59 6.97
N GLU A 66 2.96 24.90 6.26
CA GLU A 66 1.59 24.63 6.72
C GLU A 66 1.31 23.13 6.80
N VAL A 67 1.81 22.35 5.83
CA VAL A 67 1.71 20.88 5.87
C VAL A 67 2.40 20.32 7.11
N PHE A 68 3.64 20.74 7.40
CA PHE A 68 4.40 20.25 8.55
C PHE A 68 3.87 20.76 9.89
N GLU A 69 3.25 21.95 9.94
CA GLU A 69 2.51 22.41 11.13
C GLU A 69 1.31 21.51 11.44
N ARG A 70 0.50 21.19 10.43
CA ARG A 70 -0.65 20.28 10.59
C ARG A 70 -0.20 18.87 10.98
N LEU A 71 0.87 18.34 10.37
CA LEU A 71 1.42 17.02 10.69
C LEU A 71 1.80 16.89 12.16
N ARG A 72 2.45 17.91 12.73
CA ARG A 72 2.82 17.92 14.17
C ARG A 72 1.63 17.84 15.12
N GLN A 73 0.44 18.30 14.69
CA GLN A 73 -0.78 18.22 15.49
C GLN A 73 -1.42 16.84 15.46
N ILE A 74 -1.36 16.14 14.31
CA ILE A 74 -2.06 14.87 14.11
C ILE A 74 -1.18 13.63 14.30
N ALA A 75 0.14 13.78 14.22
CA ALA A 75 1.12 12.73 14.45
C ALA A 75 2.27 13.24 15.35
N PRO A 76 2.03 13.40 16.66
CA PRO A 76 3.06 13.88 17.58
C PRO A 76 4.19 12.84 17.65
N GLY A 77 5.38 13.19 17.16
CA GLY A 77 6.58 12.34 17.21
C GLY A 77 7.00 11.66 15.90
N ALA A 78 6.35 11.96 14.77
CA ALA A 78 6.88 11.68 13.44
C ALA A 78 8.06 12.61 13.08
#